data_AF-A0A1A8G276-F1
#
_entry.id   AF-A0A1A8G276-F1
#
_cell.length_a   1.000
_cell.length_b   1.000
_cell.length_c   1.000
_cell.angle_alpha   90.00
_cell.angle_beta   90.00
_cell.angle_gamma   90.00
#
_symmetry.space_group_name_H-M   'P 1'
#
loop_
_entity.id
_entity.type
_entity.pdbx_description
1 polymer ?
#
loop_
_entity_poly.entity_id
_entity_poly.type
_entity_poly.pdbx_seq_one_letter_code
_entity_poly.pdbx_strand_id
1 'polypeptide(L)'
;MQDKQEVIDALQEMLKLKDKKYVRNLRKNAEELDLKIKELEDEVETTTKAWKDKVMEAEFRRCIEERKNFTDDVEKEFKRSMQSSYDEKARLTKLISKKQALQAEIQRDKGRAVVENFQITKRKEQLKLGEERKRLLRRQWIKERNLKLLNAKLQKEAEERDRILSEKLKRREQQTERREELRKNAVIAHARKYEAMERMIEEDLTKLAERALSIDAEITRRFFPSSCKQPQMASLELPVPSKAQELVPNISQLQLQAEEEKMGAACSLEADTETPVAEGSGTEWEDGKLPSILQTEPCRETKPSTHKFRWESLEDVISEDKRRRWRAIEKKRREDHAVLLDIRYLQGDTELRKQEQERLGYM
;
A
#
# COMPACT_ATOMS: atom_id res chain seq x y z
N MET A 1 21.93 190.13 -19.01
CA MET A 1 22.67 188.95 -19.53
C MET A 1 23.08 187.98 -18.40
N GLN A 2 23.23 188.44 -17.15
CA GLN A 2 23.52 187.59 -15.98
C GLN A 2 22.34 186.69 -15.54
N ASP A 3 21.10 187.19 -15.50
CA ASP A 3 19.92 186.42 -15.05
C ASP A 3 19.57 185.17 -15.87
N LYS A 4 19.94 185.11 -17.15
CA LYS A 4 19.62 183.95 -18.01
C LYS A 4 20.53 182.76 -17.76
N GLN A 5 21.76 182.99 -17.29
CA GLN A 5 22.72 181.94 -17.00
C GLN A 5 22.36 181.21 -15.69
N GLU A 6 21.90 181.93 -14.67
CA GLU A 6 21.44 181.34 -13.40
C GLU A 6 20.24 180.39 -13.61
N VAL A 7 19.31 180.74 -14.51
CA VAL A 7 18.16 179.88 -14.84
C VAL A 7 18.58 178.60 -15.57
N ILE A 8 19.56 178.68 -16.47
CA ILE A 8 20.11 177.52 -17.17
C ILE A 8 20.85 176.60 -16.18
N ASP A 9 21.65 177.16 -15.30
CA ASP A 9 22.40 176.40 -14.29
C ASP A 9 21.45 175.74 -13.27
N ALA A 10 20.36 176.43 -12.87
CA ALA A 10 19.32 175.87 -12.01
C ALA A 10 18.54 174.72 -12.70
N LEU A 11 18.22 174.86 -14.00
CA LEU A 11 17.57 173.79 -14.77
C LEU A 11 18.50 172.59 -14.99
N GLN A 12 19.80 172.83 -15.20
CA GLN A 12 20.80 171.76 -15.30
C GLN A 12 20.97 171.02 -13.96
N GLU A 13 21.00 171.72 -12.83
CA GLU A 13 21.03 171.07 -11.52
C GLU A 13 19.75 170.29 -11.21
N MET A 14 18.57 170.82 -11.56
CA MET A 14 17.33 170.07 -11.44
C MET A 14 17.30 168.82 -12.32
N LEU A 15 17.85 168.88 -13.54
CA LEU A 15 17.97 167.73 -14.43
C LEU A 15 18.92 166.68 -13.85
N LYS A 16 20.11 167.09 -13.38
CA LYS A 16 21.06 166.21 -12.69
C LYS A 16 20.46 165.56 -11.44
N LEU A 17 19.68 166.30 -10.64
CA LEU A 17 18.98 165.77 -9.47
C LEU A 17 17.91 164.75 -9.85
N LYS A 18 17.14 164.99 -10.92
CA LYS A 18 16.16 164.03 -11.46
C LYS A 18 16.83 162.78 -12.00
N ASP A 19 17.91 162.92 -12.77
CA ASP A 19 18.69 161.80 -13.31
C ASP A 19 19.31 161.00 -12.17
N LYS A 20 19.89 161.66 -11.17
CA LYS A 20 20.44 161.01 -9.97
C LYS A 20 19.36 160.27 -9.17
N LYS A 21 18.15 160.81 -9.10
CA LYS A 21 17.00 160.15 -8.46
C LYS A 21 16.51 158.95 -9.28
N TYR A 22 16.44 159.07 -10.60
CA TYR A 22 16.06 157.99 -11.51
C TYR A 22 17.05 156.82 -11.46
N VAL A 23 18.36 157.11 -11.57
CA VAL A 23 19.43 156.11 -11.45
C VAL A 23 19.42 155.43 -10.07
N ARG A 24 19.15 156.17 -8.99
CA ARG A 24 19.02 155.59 -7.65
C ARG A 24 17.83 154.64 -7.53
N ASN A 25 16.68 154.99 -8.12
CA ASN A 25 15.51 154.13 -8.14
C ASN A 25 15.75 152.87 -8.99
N LEU A 26 16.40 153.00 -10.16
CA LEU A 26 16.78 151.85 -10.98
C LEU A 26 17.73 150.91 -10.23
N ARG A 27 18.71 151.45 -9.49
CA ARG A 27 19.63 150.65 -8.68
C ARG A 27 18.89 149.90 -7.57
N LYS A 28 17.98 150.56 -6.86
CA LYS A 28 17.13 149.91 -5.85
C LYS A 28 16.27 148.80 -6.45
N ASN A 29 15.63 149.05 -7.60
CA ASN A 29 14.86 148.03 -8.29
C ASN A 29 15.73 146.85 -8.73
N ALA A 30 16.97 147.09 -9.19
CA ALA A 30 17.91 146.03 -9.54
C ALA A 30 18.32 145.21 -8.29
N GLU A 31 18.63 145.87 -7.18
CA GLU A 31 18.94 145.21 -5.90
C GLU A 31 17.76 144.38 -5.37
N GLU A 32 16.53 144.89 -5.48
CA GLU A 32 15.30 144.17 -5.11
C GLU A 32 15.06 142.95 -6.02
N LEU A 33 15.32 143.08 -7.33
CA LEU A 33 15.24 141.96 -8.27
C LEU A 33 16.31 140.90 -8.00
N ASP A 34 17.56 141.30 -7.73
CA ASP A 34 18.64 140.39 -7.39
C ASP A 34 18.34 139.62 -6.09
N LEU A 35 17.78 140.30 -5.08
CA LEU A 35 17.33 139.66 -3.84
C LEU A 35 16.25 138.61 -4.14
N LYS A 36 15.28 138.96 -4.98
CA LYS A 36 14.17 138.06 -5.35
C LYS A 36 14.62 136.87 -6.18
N ILE A 37 15.60 137.05 -7.07
CA ILE A 37 16.24 135.97 -7.82
C ILE A 37 16.90 134.99 -6.84
N LYS A 38 17.67 135.51 -5.88
CA LYS A 38 18.34 134.67 -4.87
C LYS A 38 17.35 133.91 -3.98
N GLU A 39 16.28 134.56 -3.53
CA GLU A 39 15.21 133.90 -2.77
C GLU A 39 14.56 132.76 -3.57
N LEU A 40 14.30 132.97 -4.86
CA LEU A 40 13.76 131.94 -5.75
C LEU A 40 14.75 130.81 -6.01
N GLU A 41 16.04 131.12 -6.15
CA GLU A 41 17.10 130.11 -6.29
C GLU A 41 17.20 129.23 -5.03
N ASP A 42 17.18 129.83 -3.84
CA ASP A 42 17.18 129.12 -2.56
C ASP A 42 15.90 128.27 -2.40
N GLU A 43 14.73 128.77 -2.83
CA GLU A 43 13.47 128.01 -2.82
C GLU A 43 13.51 126.82 -3.79
N VAL A 44 14.05 127.01 -5.00
CA VAL A 44 14.22 125.92 -5.97
C VAL A 44 15.22 124.89 -5.45
N GLU A 45 16.32 125.31 -4.82
CA GLU A 45 17.30 124.39 -4.26
C GLU A 45 16.72 123.56 -3.12
N THR A 46 16.04 124.21 -2.17
CA THR A 46 15.39 123.54 -1.03
C THR A 46 14.29 122.58 -1.46
N THR A 47 13.43 122.98 -2.40
CA THR A 47 12.38 122.11 -2.95
C THR A 47 12.95 120.95 -3.76
N THR A 48 13.99 121.19 -4.56
CA THR A 48 14.68 120.14 -5.33
C THR A 48 15.33 119.12 -4.40
N LYS A 49 15.99 119.58 -3.32
CA LYS A 49 16.58 118.70 -2.31
C LYS A 49 15.51 117.87 -1.59
N ALA A 50 14.44 118.52 -1.12
CA ALA A 50 13.34 117.83 -0.47
C ALA A 50 12.66 116.79 -1.39
N TRP A 51 12.54 117.08 -2.69
CA TRP A 51 12.02 116.11 -3.66
C TRP A 51 12.97 114.93 -3.85
N LYS A 52 14.28 115.18 -4.02
CA LYS A 52 15.30 114.12 -4.12
C LYS A 52 15.29 113.22 -2.89
N ASP A 53 15.25 113.80 -1.68
CA ASP A 53 15.21 113.05 -0.44
C ASP A 53 13.93 112.18 -0.33
N LYS A 54 12.77 112.72 -0.72
CA LYS A 54 11.51 111.95 -0.76
C LYS A 54 11.55 110.79 -1.76
N VAL A 55 12.15 111.00 -2.94
CA VAL A 55 12.31 109.95 -3.96
C VAL A 55 13.25 108.87 -3.44
N MET A 56 14.40 109.24 -2.88
CA MET A 56 15.35 108.28 -2.29
C MET A 56 14.71 107.48 -1.14
N GLU A 57 13.98 108.14 -0.25
CA GLU A 57 13.28 107.47 0.86
C GLU A 57 12.18 106.51 0.37
N ALA A 58 11.49 106.84 -0.73
CA ALA A 58 10.52 105.92 -1.35
C ALA A 58 11.22 104.70 -1.97
N GLU A 59 12.34 104.91 -2.65
CA GLU A 59 13.15 103.84 -3.26
C GLU A 59 13.78 102.92 -2.22
N PHE A 60 14.34 103.47 -1.14
CA PHE A 60 14.87 102.68 -0.03
C PHE A 60 13.78 101.84 0.63
N ARG A 61 12.59 102.43 0.90
CA ARG A 61 11.46 101.68 1.44
C ARG A 61 11.00 100.56 0.51
N ARG A 62 10.93 100.81 -0.80
CA ARG A 62 10.62 99.77 -1.80
C ARG A 62 11.63 98.63 -1.76
N CYS A 63 12.93 98.95 -1.78
CA CYS A 63 14.01 97.95 -1.73
C CYS A 63 13.96 97.10 -0.45
N ILE A 64 13.67 97.72 0.69
CA ILE A 64 13.50 97.00 1.97
C ILE A 64 12.30 96.05 1.89
N GLU A 65 11.16 96.52 1.39
CA GLU A 65 9.95 95.70 1.29
C GLU A 65 10.13 94.53 0.29
N GLU A 66 10.77 94.76 -0.85
CA GLU A 66 11.11 93.72 -1.82
C GLU A 66 12.03 92.66 -1.22
N ARG A 67 13.07 93.05 -0.48
CA ARG A 67 13.94 92.10 0.23
C ARG A 67 13.20 91.30 1.29
N LYS A 68 12.28 91.96 2.02
CA LYS A 68 11.46 91.29 3.03
C LYS A 68 10.54 90.25 2.39
N ASN A 69 9.82 90.62 1.33
CA ASN A 69 8.97 89.70 0.58
C ASN A 69 9.76 88.51 0.01
N PHE A 70 10.93 88.77 -0.57
CA PHE A 70 11.80 87.71 -1.07
C PHE A 70 12.22 86.74 0.05
N THR A 71 12.60 87.27 1.22
CA THR A 71 13.01 86.45 2.36
C THR A 71 11.86 85.61 2.88
N ASP A 72 10.66 86.20 3.00
CA ASP A 72 9.45 85.52 3.43
C ASP A 72 9.05 84.39 2.44
N ASP A 73 9.21 84.62 1.14
CA ASP A 73 8.88 83.64 0.12
C ASP A 73 9.87 82.47 0.10
N VAL A 74 11.18 82.75 0.21
CA VAL A 74 12.20 81.70 0.37
C VAL A 74 11.93 80.88 1.64
N GLU A 75 11.56 81.52 2.75
CA GLU A 75 11.25 80.81 3.99
C GLU A 75 9.99 79.92 3.85
N LYS A 76 8.95 80.42 3.18
CA LYS A 76 7.73 79.63 2.89
C LYS A 76 8.04 78.44 1.99
N GLU A 77 8.82 78.63 0.93
CA GLU A 77 9.22 77.54 0.03
C GLU A 77 10.05 76.49 0.77
N PHE A 78 11.02 76.92 1.57
CA PHE A 78 11.81 76.02 2.39
C PHE A 78 10.95 75.20 3.35
N LYS A 79 10.00 75.84 4.05
CA LYS A 79 9.04 75.16 4.94
C LYS A 79 8.17 74.14 4.19
N ARG A 80 7.65 74.49 3.01
CA ARG A 80 6.86 73.57 2.17
C ARG A 80 7.70 72.38 1.69
N SER A 81 8.93 72.63 1.25
CA SER A 81 9.86 71.60 0.81
C SER A 81 10.19 70.63 1.93
N MET A 82 10.50 71.15 3.13
CA MET A 82 10.74 70.34 4.33
C MET A 82 9.52 69.49 4.70
N GLN A 83 8.32 70.08 4.71
CA GLN A 83 7.10 69.35 5.00
C GLN A 83 6.86 68.22 3.98
N SER A 84 7.01 68.50 2.68
CA SER A 84 6.88 67.49 1.63
C SER A 84 7.88 66.34 1.81
N SER A 85 9.11 66.63 2.24
CA SER A 85 10.12 65.62 2.52
C SER A 85 9.74 64.73 3.71
N TYR A 86 9.22 65.32 4.79
CA TYR A 86 8.72 64.57 5.94
C TYR A 86 7.51 63.69 5.60
N ASP A 87 6.56 64.23 4.83
CA ASP A 87 5.38 63.50 4.38
C ASP A 87 5.77 62.31 3.48
N GLU A 88 6.76 62.50 2.59
CA GLU A 88 7.27 61.43 1.74
C GLU A 88 8.00 60.36 2.56
N LYS A 89 8.82 60.75 3.54
CA LYS A 89 9.47 59.82 4.46
C LYS A 89 8.43 59.01 5.26
N ALA A 90 7.34 59.64 5.69
CA ALA A 90 6.24 58.95 6.38
C ALA A 90 5.53 57.95 5.45
N ARG A 91 5.29 58.33 4.19
CA ARG A 91 4.74 57.43 3.16
C ARG A 91 5.64 56.22 2.91
N LEU A 92 6.93 56.44 2.73
CA LEU A 92 7.91 55.37 2.52
C LEU A 92 7.95 54.41 3.72
N THR A 93 7.95 54.93 4.94
CA THR A 93 7.92 54.10 6.15
C THR A 93 6.67 53.22 6.18
N LYS A 94 5.49 53.79 5.87
CA LYS A 94 4.23 53.04 5.77
C LYS A 94 4.27 51.95 4.70
N LEU A 95 4.87 52.23 3.54
CA LEU A 95 5.04 51.24 2.47
C LEU A 95 6.00 50.10 2.87
N ILE A 96 7.10 50.42 3.55
CA ILE A 96 8.04 49.43 4.07
C ILE A 96 7.34 48.50 5.06
N SER A 97 6.58 49.04 6.01
CA SER A 97 5.82 48.22 6.97
C SER A 97 4.79 47.33 6.27
N LYS A 98 4.08 47.84 5.26
CA LYS A 98 3.15 47.03 4.45
C LYS A 98 3.86 45.90 3.72
N LYS A 99 5.02 46.18 3.10
CA LYS A 99 5.81 45.16 2.41
C LYS A 99 6.26 44.05 3.38
N GLN A 100 6.72 44.42 4.57
CA GLN A 100 7.10 43.45 5.60
C GLN A 100 5.91 42.61 6.08
N ALA A 101 4.73 43.23 6.27
CA ALA A 101 3.51 42.52 6.65
C ALA A 101 3.08 41.49 5.60
N LEU A 102 3.09 41.87 4.31
CA LEU A 102 2.79 40.96 3.19
C LEU A 102 3.81 39.82 3.11
N GLN A 103 5.10 40.11 3.31
CA GLN A 103 6.12 39.08 3.31
C GLN A 103 5.91 38.08 4.46
N ALA A 104 5.54 38.55 5.66
CA ALA A 104 5.20 37.66 6.77
C ALA A 104 3.95 36.82 6.50
N GLU A 105 2.95 37.39 5.82
CA GLU A 105 1.74 36.66 5.42
C GLU A 105 2.03 35.56 4.40
N ILE A 106 2.83 35.85 3.37
CA ILE A 106 3.30 34.85 2.40
C ILE A 106 4.02 33.69 3.10
N GLN A 107 4.86 33.97 4.11
CA GLN A 107 5.55 32.91 4.85
C GLN A 107 4.58 32.09 5.71
N ARG A 108 3.59 32.73 6.33
CA ARG A 108 2.52 32.03 7.05
C ARG A 108 1.71 31.13 6.12
N ASP A 109 1.37 31.58 4.92
CA ASP A 109 0.65 30.78 3.92
C ASP A 109 1.47 29.59 3.43
N LYS A 110 2.77 29.79 3.17
CA LYS A 110 3.68 28.68 2.86
C LYS A 110 3.69 27.64 3.97
N GLY A 111 3.79 28.09 5.23
CA GLY A 111 3.71 27.20 6.40
C GLY A 111 2.40 26.42 6.48
N ARG A 112 1.26 27.10 6.27
CA ARG A 112 -0.07 26.47 6.24
C ARG A 112 -0.18 25.41 5.14
N ALA A 113 0.25 25.74 3.93
CA ALA A 113 0.19 24.83 2.79
C ALA A 113 1.00 23.54 3.03
N VAL A 114 2.18 23.64 3.67
CA VAL A 114 2.99 22.46 4.03
C VAL A 114 2.26 21.57 5.02
N VAL A 115 1.63 22.15 6.06
CA VAL A 115 0.87 21.40 7.07
C VAL A 115 -0.37 20.74 6.46
N GLU A 116 -1.13 21.45 5.63
CA GLU A 116 -2.29 20.91 4.93
C GLU A 116 -1.91 19.77 4.00
N ASN A 117 -0.84 19.94 3.22
CA ASN A 117 -0.31 18.89 2.35
C ASN A 117 0.05 17.64 3.15
N PHE A 118 0.75 17.79 4.28
CA PHE A 118 1.09 16.67 5.16
C PHE A 118 -0.15 15.93 5.69
N GLN A 119 -1.19 16.68 6.10
CA GLN A 119 -2.45 16.07 6.54
C GLN A 119 -3.15 15.33 5.40
N ILE A 120 -3.13 15.88 4.18
CA ILE A 120 -3.71 15.25 3.00
C ILE A 120 -2.98 13.95 2.67
N THR A 121 -1.64 13.92 2.67
CA THR A 121 -0.88 12.68 2.44
C THR A 121 -1.18 11.64 3.51
N LYS A 122 -1.16 12.03 4.79
CA LYS A 122 -1.48 11.12 5.90
C LYS A 122 -2.88 10.51 5.75
N ARG A 123 -3.90 11.29 5.38
CA ARG A 123 -5.25 10.78 5.13
C ARG A 123 -5.30 9.83 3.92
N LYS A 124 -4.60 10.17 2.83
CA LYS A 124 -4.51 9.29 1.64
C LYS A 124 -3.87 7.94 1.97
N GLU A 125 -2.81 7.94 2.77
CA GLU A 125 -2.15 6.70 3.21
C GLU A 125 -3.06 5.84 4.10
N GLN A 126 -3.76 6.46 5.05
CA GLN A 126 -4.73 5.76 5.90
C GLN A 126 -5.86 5.13 5.09
N LEU A 127 -6.36 5.82 4.06
CA LEU A 127 -7.37 5.27 3.15
C LEU A 127 -6.83 4.07 2.37
N LYS A 128 -5.63 4.17 1.80
CA LYS A 128 -4.96 3.05 1.10
C LYS A 128 -4.80 1.83 2.02
N LEU A 129 -4.28 2.03 3.23
CA LEU A 129 -4.16 0.98 4.25
C LEU A 129 -5.52 0.35 4.59
N GLY A 130 -6.57 1.16 4.71
CA GLY A 130 -7.93 0.68 4.94
C GLY A 130 -8.48 -0.18 3.80
N GLU A 131 -8.24 0.20 2.55
CA GLU A 131 -8.63 -0.58 1.38
C GLU A 131 -7.86 -1.89 1.25
N GLU A 132 -6.56 -1.88 1.52
CA GLU A 132 -5.71 -3.07 1.53
C GLU A 132 -6.16 -4.06 2.59
N ARG A 133 -6.46 -3.58 3.81
CA ARG A 133 -7.06 -4.41 4.86
C ARG A 133 -8.37 -5.05 4.41
N LYS A 134 -9.26 -4.30 3.78
CA LYS A 134 -10.52 -4.84 3.22
C LYS A 134 -10.26 -5.89 2.13
N ARG A 135 -9.28 -5.69 1.26
CA ARG A 135 -8.88 -6.68 0.24
C ARG A 135 -8.32 -7.95 0.89
N LEU A 136 -7.49 -7.83 1.92
CA LEU A 136 -6.91 -8.95 2.62
C LEU A 136 -7.96 -9.78 3.36
N LEU A 137 -8.88 -9.11 4.07
CA LEU A 137 -10.02 -9.75 4.73
C LEU A 137 -10.90 -10.50 3.72
N ARG A 138 -11.20 -9.90 2.56
CA ARG A 138 -11.93 -10.60 1.49
C ARG A 138 -11.21 -11.85 0.99
N ARG A 139 -9.89 -11.77 0.78
CA ARG A 139 -9.08 -12.93 0.38
C ARG A 139 -9.11 -14.04 1.44
N GLN A 140 -8.96 -13.68 2.71
CA GLN A 140 -9.05 -14.64 3.83
C GLN A 140 -10.43 -15.29 3.89
N TRP A 141 -11.50 -14.51 3.82
CA TRP A 141 -12.87 -15.03 3.84
C TRP A 141 -13.15 -16.00 2.69
N ILE A 142 -12.68 -15.70 1.47
CA ILE A 142 -12.80 -16.61 0.32
C ILE A 142 -12.04 -17.92 0.57
N LYS A 143 -10.80 -17.85 1.08
CA LYS A 143 -10.01 -19.04 1.41
C LYS A 143 -10.71 -19.89 2.47
N GLU A 144 -11.19 -19.28 3.55
CA GLU A 144 -11.89 -19.97 4.62
C GLU A 144 -13.18 -20.64 4.13
N ARG A 145 -13.96 -19.93 3.30
CA ARG A 145 -15.16 -20.49 2.67
C ARG A 145 -14.83 -21.69 1.78
N ASN A 146 -13.79 -21.60 0.97
CA ASN A 146 -13.36 -22.69 0.10
C ASN A 146 -12.86 -23.90 0.90
N LEU A 147 -12.11 -23.67 1.98
CA LEU A 147 -11.68 -24.74 2.89
C LEU A 147 -12.86 -25.42 3.59
N LYS A 148 -13.84 -24.65 4.08
CA LYS A 148 -15.08 -25.20 4.65
C LYS A 148 -15.82 -26.08 3.64
N LEU A 149 -15.91 -25.63 2.39
CA LEU A 149 -16.55 -26.39 1.32
C LEU A 149 -15.79 -27.69 1.00
N LEU A 150 -14.45 -27.64 0.96
CA LEU A 150 -13.63 -28.82 0.70
C LEU A 150 -13.73 -29.84 1.84
N ASN A 151 -13.64 -29.39 3.10
CA ASN A 151 -13.81 -30.26 4.26
C ASN A 151 -15.20 -30.90 4.28
N ALA A 152 -16.26 -30.16 3.96
CA ALA A 152 -17.60 -30.73 3.88
C ALA A 152 -17.73 -31.81 2.80
N LYS A 153 -17.01 -31.69 1.68
CA LYS A 153 -16.97 -32.74 0.64
C LYS A 153 -16.22 -33.97 1.12
N LEU A 154 -15.03 -33.78 1.68
CA LEU A 154 -14.22 -34.88 2.21
C LEU A 154 -14.95 -35.64 3.31
N GLN A 155 -15.63 -34.93 4.20
CA GLN A 155 -16.43 -35.53 5.27
C GLN A 155 -17.55 -36.41 4.70
N LYS A 156 -18.29 -35.92 3.71
CA LYS A 156 -19.34 -36.72 3.04
C LYS A 156 -18.78 -37.96 2.33
N GLU A 157 -17.63 -37.83 1.68
CA GLU A 157 -16.98 -38.96 1.04
C GLU A 157 -16.50 -40.02 2.05
N ALA A 158 -15.99 -39.59 3.20
CA ALA A 158 -15.59 -40.49 4.29
C ALA A 158 -16.81 -41.22 4.87
N GLU A 159 -17.89 -40.51 5.17
CA GLU A 159 -19.14 -41.08 5.68
C GLU A 159 -19.73 -42.12 4.73
N GLU A 160 -19.70 -41.86 3.42
CA GLU A 160 -20.19 -42.80 2.42
C GLU A 160 -19.29 -44.05 2.32
N ARG A 161 -17.97 -43.90 2.41
CA ARG A 161 -17.03 -45.04 2.44
C ARG A 161 -17.26 -45.90 3.69
N ASP A 162 -17.42 -45.28 4.84
CA ASP A 162 -17.67 -45.98 6.11
C ASP A 162 -19.00 -46.72 6.07
N ARG A 163 -20.04 -46.11 5.48
CA ARG A 163 -21.33 -46.77 5.24
C ARG A 163 -21.17 -48.00 4.35
N ILE A 164 -20.49 -47.87 3.22
CA ILE A 164 -20.27 -48.99 2.28
C ILE A 164 -19.49 -50.12 2.95
N LEU A 165 -18.43 -49.80 3.70
CA LEU A 165 -17.62 -50.79 4.42
C LEU A 165 -18.45 -51.49 5.50
N SER A 166 -19.21 -50.74 6.29
CA SER A 166 -20.10 -51.28 7.33
C SER A 166 -21.14 -52.24 6.74
N GLU A 167 -21.76 -51.89 5.62
CA GLU A 167 -22.68 -52.80 4.94
C GLU A 167 -21.98 -54.06 4.41
N LYS A 168 -20.76 -53.95 3.87
CA LYS A 168 -19.99 -55.12 3.41
C LYS A 168 -19.61 -56.04 4.58
N LEU A 169 -19.24 -55.48 5.73
CA LEU A 169 -18.94 -56.25 6.94
C LEU A 169 -20.18 -57.01 7.43
N LYS A 170 -21.32 -56.32 7.56
CA LYS A 170 -22.60 -56.96 7.92
C LYS A 170 -22.98 -58.10 6.98
N ARG A 171 -22.81 -57.90 5.66
CA ARG A 171 -23.06 -58.98 4.67
C ARG A 171 -22.14 -60.17 4.88
N ARG A 172 -20.85 -59.95 5.21
CA ARG A 172 -19.91 -61.03 5.52
C ARG A 172 -20.26 -61.77 6.80
N GLU A 173 -20.59 -61.05 7.87
CA GLU A 173 -21.02 -61.63 9.15
C GLU A 173 -22.26 -62.52 8.97
N GLN A 174 -23.27 -62.04 8.25
CA GLN A 174 -24.45 -62.86 7.91
C GLN A 174 -24.08 -64.09 7.09
N GLN A 175 -23.11 -64.00 6.18
CA GLN A 175 -22.67 -65.13 5.38
C GLN A 175 -21.91 -66.17 6.21
N THR A 176 -21.05 -65.73 7.14
CA THR A 176 -20.33 -66.63 8.05
C THR A 176 -21.30 -67.34 8.98
N GLU A 177 -22.27 -66.62 9.55
CA GLU A 177 -23.32 -67.18 10.41
C GLU A 177 -24.14 -68.25 9.67
N ARG A 178 -24.58 -67.99 8.43
CA ARG A 178 -25.27 -68.98 7.60
C ARG A 178 -24.42 -70.23 7.35
N ARG A 179 -23.11 -70.07 7.09
CA ARG A 179 -22.19 -71.20 6.88
C ARG A 179 -21.95 -72.00 8.15
N GLU A 180 -21.92 -71.36 9.30
CA GLU A 180 -21.84 -72.03 10.60
C GLU A 180 -23.10 -72.83 10.89
N GLU A 181 -24.27 -72.24 10.64
CA GLU A 181 -25.55 -72.91 10.83
C GLU A 181 -25.70 -74.14 9.92
N LEU A 182 -25.27 -74.03 8.66
CA LEU A 182 -25.21 -75.19 7.75
C LEU A 182 -24.28 -76.28 8.27
N ARG A 183 -23.10 -75.92 8.81
CA ARG A 183 -22.17 -76.89 9.41
C ARG A 183 -22.79 -77.59 10.63
N LYS A 184 -23.43 -76.84 11.53
CA LYS A 184 -24.12 -77.42 12.70
C LYS A 184 -25.20 -78.41 12.28
N ASN A 185 -26.05 -78.01 11.32
CA ASN A 185 -27.12 -78.87 10.81
C ASN A 185 -26.58 -80.13 10.11
N ALA A 186 -25.48 -80.03 9.37
CA ALA A 186 -24.81 -81.19 8.78
C ALA A 186 -24.31 -82.16 9.86
N VAL A 187 -23.63 -81.65 10.91
CA VAL A 187 -23.16 -82.48 12.03
C VAL A 187 -24.32 -83.21 12.71
N ILE A 188 -25.43 -82.51 13.00
CA ILE A 188 -26.64 -83.11 13.59
C ILE A 188 -27.22 -84.18 12.65
N ALA A 189 -27.30 -83.92 11.35
CA ALA A 189 -27.81 -84.88 10.38
C ALA A 189 -26.91 -86.12 10.26
N HIS A 190 -25.59 -85.95 10.31
CA HIS A 190 -24.62 -87.05 10.33
C HIS A 190 -24.77 -87.88 11.61
N ALA A 191 -24.82 -87.25 12.78
CA ALA A 191 -25.02 -87.94 14.06
C ALA A 191 -26.29 -88.82 14.04
N ARG A 192 -27.43 -88.26 13.61
CA ARG A 192 -28.69 -89.01 13.48
C ARG A 192 -28.60 -90.21 12.53
N LYS A 193 -27.86 -90.07 11.42
CA LYS A 193 -27.66 -91.18 10.46
C LYS A 193 -26.80 -92.28 11.08
N TYR A 194 -25.76 -91.93 11.82
CA TYR A 194 -24.92 -92.88 12.54
C TYR A 194 -25.72 -93.60 13.63
N GLU A 195 -26.48 -92.89 14.46
CA GLU A 195 -27.35 -93.49 15.49
C GLU A 195 -28.41 -94.44 14.89
N ALA A 196 -28.94 -94.13 13.70
CA ALA A 196 -29.85 -95.02 13.01
C ALA A 196 -29.16 -96.27 12.46
N MET A 197 -27.94 -96.12 11.93
CA MET A 197 -27.12 -97.24 11.44
C MET A 197 -26.68 -98.15 12.58
N GLU A 198 -26.25 -97.57 13.69
CA GLU A 198 -25.84 -98.29 14.90
C GLU A 198 -27.00 -99.14 15.44
N ARG A 199 -28.19 -98.56 15.61
CA ARG A 199 -29.40 -99.32 16.01
C ARG A 199 -29.73 -100.45 15.04
N MET A 200 -29.64 -100.23 13.74
CA MET A 200 -29.88 -101.28 12.75
C MET A 200 -28.85 -102.43 12.85
N ILE A 201 -27.57 -102.11 13.07
CA ILE A 201 -26.51 -103.11 13.29
C ILE A 201 -26.78 -103.89 14.59
N GLU A 202 -27.14 -103.20 15.67
CA GLU A 202 -27.48 -103.84 16.95
C GLU A 202 -28.69 -104.78 16.80
N GLU A 203 -29.73 -104.37 16.09
CA GLU A 203 -30.90 -105.23 15.79
C GLU A 203 -30.50 -106.47 14.97
N ASP A 204 -29.66 -106.30 13.94
CA ASP A 204 -29.20 -107.41 13.10
C ASP A 204 -28.26 -108.36 13.87
N LEU A 205 -27.38 -107.83 14.72
CA LEU A 205 -26.55 -108.61 15.63
C LEU A 205 -27.41 -109.38 16.65
N THR A 206 -28.46 -108.76 17.19
CA THR A 206 -29.40 -109.40 18.12
C THR A 206 -30.13 -110.55 17.43
N LYS A 207 -30.67 -110.34 16.23
CA LYS A 207 -31.31 -111.42 15.44
C LYS A 207 -30.33 -112.55 15.11
N LEU A 208 -29.08 -112.22 14.76
CA LEU A 208 -28.05 -113.21 14.46
C LEU A 208 -27.69 -114.03 15.70
N ALA A 209 -27.55 -113.38 16.86
CA ALA A 209 -27.32 -114.02 18.15
C ALA A 209 -28.49 -114.94 18.53
N GLU A 210 -29.74 -114.49 18.40
CA GLU A 210 -30.93 -115.34 18.62
C GLU A 210 -30.94 -116.57 17.71
N ARG A 211 -30.57 -116.40 16.43
CA ARG A 211 -30.45 -117.51 15.48
C ARG A 211 -29.36 -118.49 15.89
N ALA A 212 -28.19 -117.98 16.28
CA ALA A 212 -27.07 -118.79 16.74
C ALA A 212 -27.45 -119.57 18.01
N LEU A 213 -28.08 -118.92 18.99
CA LEU A 213 -28.60 -119.58 20.20
C LEU A 213 -29.67 -120.63 19.87
N SER A 214 -30.54 -120.38 18.88
CA SER A 214 -31.55 -121.35 18.45
C SER A 214 -30.92 -122.59 17.81
N ILE A 215 -29.88 -122.40 16.99
CA ILE A 215 -29.11 -123.50 16.39
C ILE A 215 -28.36 -124.27 17.47
N ASP A 216 -27.69 -123.57 18.39
CA ASP A 216 -26.94 -124.17 19.50
C ASP A 216 -27.85 -124.96 20.44
N ALA A 217 -29.04 -124.45 20.75
CA ALA A 217 -30.07 -125.16 21.51
C ALA A 217 -30.52 -126.44 20.79
N GLU A 218 -30.71 -126.40 19.47
CA GLU A 218 -31.07 -127.58 18.67
C GLU A 218 -29.94 -128.62 18.62
N ILE A 219 -28.69 -128.18 18.46
CA ILE A 219 -27.50 -129.05 18.51
C ILE A 219 -27.38 -129.70 19.89
N THR A 220 -27.45 -128.89 20.95
CA THR A 220 -27.39 -129.34 22.34
C THR A 220 -28.46 -130.36 22.64
N ARG A 221 -29.71 -130.12 22.20
CA ARG A 221 -30.82 -131.07 22.34
C ARG A 221 -30.56 -132.41 21.64
N ARG A 222 -29.91 -132.40 20.47
CA ARG A 222 -29.64 -133.61 19.67
C ARG A 222 -28.43 -134.42 20.16
N PHE A 223 -27.37 -133.75 20.60
CA PHE A 223 -26.10 -134.39 20.93
C PHE A 223 -25.85 -134.55 22.45
N PHE A 224 -26.53 -133.77 23.31
CA PHE A 224 -26.34 -133.78 24.76
C PHE A 224 -27.67 -133.70 25.54
N PRO A 225 -28.47 -134.80 25.63
CA PRO A 225 -29.83 -134.77 26.18
C PRO A 225 -29.93 -134.46 27.69
N SER A 226 -28.82 -134.59 28.43
CA SER A 226 -28.79 -134.48 29.88
C SER A 226 -27.73 -133.47 30.34
N SER A 227 -28.14 -132.21 30.51
CA SER A 227 -27.64 -131.20 31.49
C SER A 227 -27.28 -129.79 30.98
N CYS A 228 -27.31 -129.49 29.67
CA CYS A 228 -27.03 -128.11 29.25
C CYS A 228 -28.25 -127.18 29.42
N LYS A 229 -28.09 -126.13 30.24
CA LYS A 229 -29.05 -125.03 30.37
C LYS A 229 -28.89 -124.10 29.16
N GLN A 230 -30.00 -123.75 28.51
CA GLN A 230 -30.00 -122.83 27.36
C GLN A 230 -29.45 -121.46 27.80
N PRO A 231 -28.44 -120.90 27.11
CA PRO A 231 -27.99 -119.54 27.35
C PRO A 231 -29.13 -118.57 27.02
N GLN A 232 -29.48 -117.68 27.96
CA GLN A 232 -30.49 -116.65 27.72
C GLN A 232 -29.85 -115.47 26.99
N MET A 233 -30.63 -114.69 26.22
CA MET A 233 -30.11 -113.51 25.51
C MET A 233 -29.40 -112.51 26.45
N ALA A 234 -29.85 -112.39 27.71
CA ALA A 234 -29.21 -111.58 28.74
C ALA A 234 -27.81 -112.08 29.17
N SER A 235 -27.44 -113.32 28.86
CA SER A 235 -26.13 -113.91 29.16
C SER A 235 -25.05 -113.55 28.12
N LEU A 236 -25.46 -113.01 26.97
CA LEU A 236 -24.59 -112.56 25.87
C LEU A 236 -24.26 -111.07 25.95
N GLU A 237 -24.59 -110.37 27.05
CA GLU A 237 -24.03 -109.05 27.30
C GLU A 237 -22.51 -109.16 27.33
N LEU A 238 -21.89 -108.77 26.21
CA LEU A 238 -20.47 -108.49 26.15
C LEU A 238 -20.19 -107.44 27.23
N PRO A 239 -19.10 -107.58 28.00
CA PRO A 239 -18.71 -106.52 28.91
C PRO A 239 -18.59 -105.24 28.09
N VAL A 240 -19.39 -104.22 28.44
CA VAL A 240 -19.16 -102.85 27.98
C VAL A 240 -17.67 -102.61 28.09
N PRO A 241 -16.98 -102.10 27.04
CA PRO A 241 -15.61 -101.68 27.20
C PRO A 241 -15.57 -100.58 28.27
N SER A 242 -15.25 -100.98 29.49
CA SER A 242 -14.87 -100.08 30.56
C SER A 242 -13.61 -99.38 30.07
N LYS A 243 -13.79 -98.12 29.66
CA LYS A 243 -12.75 -97.19 29.20
C LYS A 243 -12.06 -97.61 27.90
N ALA A 244 -12.53 -97.07 26.79
CA ALA A 244 -11.60 -96.49 25.82
C ALA A 244 -10.93 -95.28 26.50
N GLN A 245 -9.93 -95.57 27.33
CA GLN A 245 -8.95 -94.56 27.71
C GLN A 245 -8.05 -94.34 26.49
N GLU A 246 -7.99 -93.08 26.06
CA GLU A 246 -6.95 -92.52 25.21
C GLU A 246 -6.77 -93.16 23.83
N LEU A 247 -7.58 -92.70 22.88
CA LEU A 247 -7.05 -92.20 21.61
C LEU A 247 -7.97 -91.04 21.19
N VAL A 248 -7.98 -89.99 22.02
CA VAL A 248 -8.33 -88.66 21.55
C VAL A 248 -7.15 -88.24 20.68
N PRO A 249 -7.27 -88.08 19.35
CA PRO A 249 -6.33 -87.23 18.65
C PRO A 249 -6.47 -85.88 19.32
N ASN A 250 -5.41 -85.43 19.98
CA ASN A 250 -5.32 -84.17 20.66
C ASN A 250 -5.93 -83.07 19.76
N ILE A 251 -7.16 -82.64 20.04
CA ILE A 251 -7.88 -81.65 19.23
C ILE A 251 -7.09 -80.31 19.29
N SER A 252 -6.30 -80.11 20.34
CA SER A 252 -5.35 -78.99 20.46
C SER A 252 -4.18 -79.07 19.49
N GLN A 253 -3.86 -80.23 18.87
CA GLN A 253 -2.85 -80.34 17.81
C GLN A 253 -3.43 -80.15 16.39
N LEU A 254 -4.70 -80.46 16.16
CA LEU A 254 -5.34 -80.18 14.87
C LEU A 254 -5.80 -78.72 14.73
N GLN A 255 -5.99 -78.00 15.83
CA GLN A 255 -6.19 -76.55 15.81
C GLN A 255 -4.89 -75.75 15.64
N LEU A 256 -3.72 -76.33 15.90
CA LEU A 256 -2.43 -75.68 15.60
C LEU A 256 -2.05 -75.79 14.12
N GLN A 257 -2.37 -76.90 13.44
CA GLN A 257 -2.07 -77.04 12.00
C GLN A 257 -3.02 -76.26 11.08
N ALA A 258 -4.26 -75.98 11.50
CA ALA A 258 -5.18 -75.13 10.74
C ALA A 258 -4.94 -73.61 10.96
N GLU A 259 -4.24 -73.24 12.03
CA GLU A 259 -3.79 -71.86 12.30
C GLU A 259 -2.38 -71.59 11.70
N GLU A 260 -1.50 -72.61 11.63
CA GLU A 260 -0.17 -72.47 11.00
C GLU A 260 -0.23 -72.32 9.47
N GLU A 261 -1.20 -72.92 8.77
CA GLU A 261 -1.41 -72.67 7.32
C GLU A 261 -1.98 -71.28 7.01
N LYS A 262 -2.46 -70.53 8.01
CA LYS A 262 -2.87 -69.12 7.84
C LYS A 262 -1.80 -68.10 8.21
N MET A 263 -0.69 -68.54 8.82
CA MET A 263 0.45 -67.67 9.16
C MET A 263 1.68 -67.89 8.26
N GLY A 264 1.64 -68.86 7.33
CA GLY A 264 2.74 -69.21 6.41
C GLY A 264 2.73 -68.56 5.02
N ALA A 265 1.82 -67.62 4.73
CA ALA A 265 1.85 -66.79 3.52
C ALA A 265 2.36 -65.37 3.84
N ALA A 266 3.50 -65.30 4.53
CA ALA A 266 4.30 -64.10 4.68
C ALA A 266 5.78 -64.48 4.43
N CYS A 267 6.18 -64.36 3.18
CA CYS A 267 7.55 -64.31 2.67
C CYS A 267 7.50 -63.28 1.53
N SER A 268 8.38 -62.29 1.39
CA SER A 268 9.62 -61.99 2.09
C SER A 268 9.89 -60.49 1.96
N LEU A 269 10.42 -59.91 3.03
CA LEU A 269 11.21 -58.68 2.98
C LEU A 269 12.58 -59.09 3.51
N GLU A 270 13.54 -59.26 2.61
CA GLU A 270 14.96 -59.25 2.93
C GLU A 270 15.54 -58.02 2.23
N ALA A 271 16.00 -57.08 3.04
CA ALA A 271 17.05 -56.17 2.67
C ALA A 271 18.38 -56.85 3.03
N ASP A 272 19.41 -56.66 2.21
CA ASP A 272 20.69 -56.10 2.66
C ASP A 272 21.68 -56.00 1.49
N THR A 273 22.29 -54.82 1.36
CA THR A 273 23.75 -54.69 1.23
C THR A 273 24.17 -53.23 1.43
N GLU A 274 25.01 -53.09 2.44
CA GLU A 274 25.66 -51.93 3.03
C GLU A 274 26.72 -51.21 2.14
N THR A 275 26.59 -49.87 2.01
CA THR A 275 27.56 -48.75 2.30
C THR A 275 28.97 -48.67 1.60
N PRO A 276 29.71 -47.51 1.53
CA PRO A 276 29.60 -46.27 2.34
C PRO A 276 29.89 -44.86 1.70
N VAL A 277 29.40 -43.83 2.44
CA VAL A 277 30.02 -42.53 2.82
C VAL A 277 30.29 -41.41 1.79
N ALA A 278 29.63 -40.25 1.96
CA ALA A 278 30.25 -39.00 2.46
C ALA A 278 29.21 -37.87 2.63
N GLU A 279 29.36 -37.14 3.75
CA GLU A 279 28.44 -36.18 4.36
C GLU A 279 28.48 -34.77 3.77
N GLY A 280 27.45 -33.97 4.09
CA GLY A 280 27.44 -32.50 4.00
C GLY A 280 26.08 -31.95 3.54
N SER A 281 25.05 -31.92 4.40
CA SER A 281 24.70 -30.79 5.26
C SER A 281 24.03 -29.60 4.53
N GLY A 282 22.77 -29.30 4.90
CA GLY A 282 22.20 -27.94 4.81
C GLY A 282 20.78 -27.80 4.23
N THR A 283 19.76 -27.94 5.10
CA THR A 283 18.47 -27.18 5.17
C THR A 283 17.72 -26.80 3.87
N GLU A 284 16.57 -27.43 3.60
CA GLU A 284 15.20 -27.00 3.98
C GLU A 284 14.55 -25.90 3.11
N TRP A 285 13.61 -26.37 2.28
CA TRP A 285 12.30 -25.84 1.87
C TRP A 285 12.07 -24.32 1.71
N GLU A 286 11.56 -23.86 0.55
CA GLU A 286 10.10 -23.88 0.29
C GLU A 286 9.72 -23.26 -1.08
N ASP A 287 8.56 -23.73 -1.52
CA ASP A 287 7.85 -23.44 -2.76
C ASP A 287 7.39 -21.98 -2.95
N GLY A 288 7.24 -21.61 -4.23
CA GLY A 288 5.94 -21.10 -4.67
C GLY A 288 5.81 -19.63 -5.04
N LYS A 289 5.71 -19.43 -6.37
CA LYS A 289 4.55 -18.79 -7.02
C LYS A 289 4.52 -17.25 -7.17
N LEU A 290 4.69 -16.84 -8.42
CA LEU A 290 4.24 -15.58 -9.02
C LEU A 290 2.72 -15.35 -8.83
N PRO A 291 2.23 -14.10 -8.72
CA PRO A 291 0.84 -13.77 -8.97
C PRO A 291 0.62 -13.29 -10.42
N SER A 292 -0.38 -13.89 -11.08
CA SER A 292 -0.94 -13.43 -12.35
C SER A 292 -1.66 -12.08 -12.22
N ILE A 293 -1.54 -11.24 -13.25
CA ILE A 293 -2.50 -10.19 -13.60
C ILE A 293 -2.79 -10.34 -15.10
N LEU A 294 -3.99 -10.79 -15.45
CA LEU A 294 -4.97 -9.98 -16.19
C LEU A 294 -6.29 -10.77 -16.30
N GLN A 295 -7.34 -10.09 -15.86
CA GLN A 295 -8.73 -10.41 -16.14
C GLN A 295 -9.03 -10.08 -17.61
N THR A 296 -9.86 -10.91 -18.25
CA THR A 296 -10.86 -10.40 -19.19
C THR A 296 -12.10 -11.30 -19.16
N GLU A 297 -13.23 -10.63 -19.26
CA GLU A 297 -14.64 -11.03 -19.09
C GLU A 297 -15.16 -12.16 -20.02
N PRO A 298 -16.37 -12.71 -19.72
CA PRO A 298 -16.89 -13.94 -20.29
C PRO A 298 -17.72 -13.71 -21.56
N CYS A 299 -17.50 -14.55 -22.58
CA CYS A 299 -18.42 -14.73 -23.70
C CYS A 299 -19.21 -16.04 -23.52
N ARG A 300 -20.50 -15.95 -23.84
CA ARG A 300 -21.49 -17.02 -23.79
C ARG A 300 -21.21 -18.14 -24.79
N GLU A 301 -21.79 -19.29 -24.41
CA GLU A 301 -22.26 -20.41 -25.24
C GLU A 301 -21.20 -21.24 -25.98
N THR A 302 -21.20 -22.55 -25.71
CA THR A 302 -21.54 -23.64 -26.66
C THR A 302 -20.93 -24.95 -26.14
N LYS A 303 -21.66 -26.05 -26.37
CA LYS A 303 -21.35 -27.46 -26.03
C LYS A 303 -19.87 -27.85 -26.26
N PRO A 304 -19.32 -28.80 -25.50
CA PRO A 304 -17.91 -29.17 -25.57
C PRO A 304 -17.58 -29.75 -26.95
N SER A 305 -16.87 -28.98 -27.77
CA SER A 305 -16.24 -29.43 -29.00
C SER A 305 -15.01 -30.27 -28.67
N THR A 306 -14.87 -31.36 -29.40
CA THR A 306 -13.79 -32.35 -29.50
C THR A 306 -12.38 -31.76 -29.70
N HIS A 307 -12.21 -30.44 -29.66
CA HIS A 307 -10.95 -29.72 -29.88
C HIS A 307 -10.01 -29.69 -28.66
N LYS A 308 -10.49 -30.00 -27.46
CA LYS A 308 -9.64 -30.01 -26.25
C LYS A 308 -8.63 -31.17 -26.25
N PHE A 309 -8.92 -32.24 -26.99
CA PHE A 309 -8.06 -33.44 -27.08
C PHE A 309 -6.89 -33.28 -28.08
N ARG A 310 -6.88 -32.22 -28.91
CA ARG A 310 -5.88 -32.05 -29.97
C ARG A 310 -4.54 -31.48 -29.46
N TRP A 311 -4.53 -30.79 -28.32
CA TRP A 311 -3.31 -30.12 -27.80
C TRP A 311 -2.55 -30.93 -26.76
N GLU A 312 -3.25 -31.73 -25.94
CA GLU A 312 -2.60 -32.69 -25.03
C GLU A 312 -1.85 -33.79 -25.80
N SER A 313 -2.35 -34.15 -27.00
CA SER A 313 -1.66 -35.08 -27.90
C SER A 313 -0.42 -34.51 -28.60
N LEU A 314 -0.16 -33.19 -28.50
CA LEU A 314 1.08 -32.58 -29.02
C LEU A 314 2.22 -32.57 -27.99
N GLU A 315 1.90 -32.80 -26.71
CA GLU A 315 2.88 -32.85 -25.63
C GLU A 315 3.78 -34.09 -25.74
N ASP A 316 3.30 -35.15 -26.41
CA ASP A 316 4.08 -36.34 -26.78
C ASP A 316 4.80 -36.23 -28.15
N VAL A 317 4.52 -35.19 -28.95
CA VAL A 317 5.09 -35.04 -30.31
C VAL A 317 6.47 -34.36 -30.30
N ILE A 318 6.76 -33.56 -29.27
CA ILE A 318 8.03 -32.85 -29.15
C ILE A 318 8.95 -33.64 -28.22
N SER A 319 10.02 -34.21 -28.79
CA SER A 319 11.01 -34.95 -28.02
C SER A 319 11.59 -34.13 -26.87
N GLU A 320 11.87 -34.81 -25.75
CA GLU A 320 12.40 -34.17 -24.53
C GLU A 320 13.70 -33.38 -24.77
N ASP A 321 14.52 -33.85 -25.72
CA ASP A 321 15.73 -33.15 -26.16
C ASP A 321 15.45 -31.79 -26.80
N LYS A 322 14.38 -31.67 -27.60
CA LYS A 322 13.98 -30.38 -28.19
C LYS A 322 13.49 -29.44 -27.10
N ARG A 323 12.71 -29.93 -26.13
CA ARG A 323 12.28 -29.14 -24.96
C ARG A 323 13.47 -28.68 -24.11
N ARG A 324 14.48 -29.51 -23.93
CA ARG A 324 15.71 -29.16 -23.21
C ARG A 324 16.51 -28.06 -23.93
N ARG A 325 16.63 -28.15 -25.26
CA ARG A 325 17.26 -27.10 -26.08
C ARG A 325 16.50 -25.78 -26.02
N TRP A 326 15.17 -25.82 -26.06
CA TRP A 326 14.34 -24.63 -25.89
C TRP A 326 14.52 -23.97 -24.51
N ARG A 327 14.53 -24.77 -23.44
CA ARG A 327 14.81 -24.27 -22.07
C ARG A 327 16.20 -23.63 -21.96
N ALA A 328 17.21 -24.18 -22.64
CA ALA A 328 18.56 -23.62 -22.68
C ALA A 328 18.62 -22.28 -23.45
N ILE A 329 17.97 -22.19 -24.61
CA ILE A 329 17.89 -20.96 -25.40
C ILE A 329 17.16 -19.86 -24.61
N GLU A 330 16.06 -20.20 -23.94
CA GLU A 330 15.28 -19.25 -23.17
C GLU A 330 16.02 -18.78 -21.90
N LYS A 331 16.81 -19.67 -21.28
CA LYS A 331 17.73 -19.29 -20.20
C LYS A 331 18.78 -18.29 -20.71
N LYS A 332 19.45 -18.58 -21.84
CA LYS A 332 20.45 -17.70 -22.44
C LYS A 332 19.87 -16.33 -22.81
N ARG A 333 18.67 -16.30 -23.41
CA ARG A 333 17.98 -15.05 -23.74
C ARG A 333 17.70 -14.19 -22.51
N ARG A 334 17.38 -14.79 -21.37
CA ARG A 334 17.18 -14.07 -20.10
C ARG A 334 18.48 -13.51 -19.55
N GLU A 335 19.58 -14.27 -19.65
CA GLU A 335 20.92 -13.81 -19.26
C GLU A 335 21.38 -12.64 -20.15
N ASP A 336 21.24 -12.76 -21.46
CA ASP A 336 21.56 -11.68 -22.42
C ASP A 336 20.71 -10.42 -22.14
N HIS A 337 19.43 -10.59 -21.79
CA HIS A 337 18.57 -9.47 -21.45
C HIS A 337 19.00 -8.75 -20.16
N ALA A 338 19.46 -9.50 -19.15
CA ALA A 338 19.99 -8.92 -17.92
C ALA A 338 21.25 -8.08 -18.20
N VAL A 339 22.18 -8.60 -19.01
CA VAL A 339 23.39 -7.85 -19.42
C VAL A 339 23.04 -6.55 -20.16
N LEU A 340 22.03 -6.58 -21.03
CA LEU A 340 21.56 -5.37 -21.73
C LEU A 340 20.98 -4.31 -20.77
N LEU A 341 20.35 -4.72 -19.68
CA LEU A 341 19.87 -3.80 -18.66
C LEU A 341 21.02 -3.18 -17.87
N ASP A 342 22.04 -3.97 -17.54
CA ASP A 342 23.25 -3.48 -16.87
C ASP A 342 24.02 -2.47 -17.75
N ILE A 343 24.17 -2.76 -19.04
CA ILE A 343 24.81 -1.82 -20.00
C ILE A 343 24.03 -0.50 -20.04
N ARG A 344 22.70 -0.55 -20.10
CA ARG A 344 21.86 0.66 -20.11
C ARG A 344 22.03 1.47 -18.82
N TYR A 345 22.08 0.80 -17.67
CA TYR A 345 22.30 1.45 -16.38
C TYR A 345 23.66 2.14 -16.33
N LEU A 346 24.73 1.45 -16.75
CA LEU A 346 26.08 2.00 -16.78
C LEU A 346 26.20 3.17 -17.76
N GLN A 347 25.55 3.12 -18.92
CA GLN A 347 25.51 4.24 -19.87
C GLN A 347 24.89 5.49 -19.24
N GLY A 348 23.73 5.35 -18.59
CA GLY A 348 23.09 6.47 -17.90
C GLY A 348 23.95 7.06 -16.78
N ASP A 349 24.65 6.20 -16.03
CA ASP A 349 25.56 6.63 -14.96
C ASP A 349 26.80 7.34 -15.52
N THR A 350 27.37 6.87 -16.64
CA THR A 350 28.47 7.56 -17.31
C THR A 350 28.08 8.93 -17.88
N GLU A 351 26.85 9.06 -18.41
CA GLU A 351 26.31 10.34 -18.89
C GLU A 351 26.09 11.32 -17.72
N LEU A 352 25.59 10.83 -16.59
CA LEU A 352 25.41 11.61 -15.37
C LEU A 352 26.75 12.13 -14.85
N ARG A 353 27.76 11.26 -14.76
CA ARG A 353 29.12 11.65 -14.33
C ARG A 353 29.77 12.64 -15.29
N LYS A 354 29.53 12.51 -16.59
CA LYS A 354 30.01 13.47 -17.60
C LYS A 354 29.37 14.85 -17.41
N GLN A 355 28.06 14.90 -17.17
CA GLN A 355 27.36 16.16 -16.85
C GLN A 355 27.85 16.79 -15.54
N GLU A 356 28.16 15.98 -14.53
CA GLU A 356 28.75 16.47 -13.27
C GLU A 356 30.16 17.04 -13.46
N GLN A 357 31.01 16.37 -14.27
CA GLN A 357 32.33 16.88 -14.63
C GLN A 357 32.26 18.20 -15.41
N GLU A 358 31.30 18.34 -16.34
CA GLU A 358 31.03 19.59 -17.06
C GLU A 358 30.52 20.70 -16.12
N ARG A 359 29.66 20.39 -15.13
CA ARG A 359 29.20 21.36 -14.12
C ARG A 359 30.30 21.81 -13.16
N LEU A 360 31.27 20.95 -12.88
CA LEU A 360 32.38 21.23 -11.98
C LEU A 360 33.60 21.86 -12.67
N GLY A 361 33.55 22.05 -14.00
CA GLY A 361 34.57 22.78 -14.77
C GLY A 361 35.90 22.03 -14.92
N TYR A 362 35.86 20.71 -15.00
CA TYR A 362 37.05 19.85 -15.16
C TYR A 362 37.42 19.52 -16.63
N MET A 363 36.73 20.14 -17.60
CA MET A 363 37.12 20.25 -19.01
C MET A 363 37.03 21.71 -19.43
#